data_AF-A0A7K7WWE4-F1
#
_entry.id   AF-A0A7K7WWE4-F1
#
_cell.length_a   1.000
_cell.length_b   1.000
_cell.length_c   1.000
_cell.angle_alpha   90.00
_cell.angle_beta   90.00
_cell.angle_gamma   90.00
#
_symmetry.space_group_name_H-M   'P 1'
#
loop_
_entity.id
_entity.type
_entity.pdbx_description
1 polymer ?
#
loop_
_entity_poly.entity_id
_entity_poly.type
_entity_poly.pdbx_seq_one_letter_code
_entity_poly.pdbx_strand_id
1 'polypeptide(L)' 'FTEMMSLDVSDSAQIYAAFLVYLDLLEGRNWHEVKYVGLAELQLVCLHAREREEDSQLVVVPVPVHISLSHER' A
#
# COMPACT_ATOMS: atom_id res chain seq x y z
N PHE A 1 3.43 11.27 -2.56
CA PHE A 1 4.40 10.94 -1.49
C PHE A 1 4.14 11.74 -0.22
N THR A 2 4.14 13.08 -0.25
CA THR A 2 3.89 13.92 0.95
C THR A 2 2.57 13.60 1.66
N GLU A 3 1.50 13.36 0.91
CA GLU A 3 0.21 12.95 1.49
C GLU A 3 0.32 11.59 2.21
N MET A 4 0.97 10.60 1.60
CA MET A 4 1.18 9.29 2.23
C MET A 4 2.10 9.36 3.46
N MET A 5 3.06 10.29 3.49
CA MET A 5 3.90 10.58 4.67
C MET A 5 3.11 11.22 5.83
N SER A 6 1.91 11.76 5.56
CA SER A 6 1.04 12.34 6.59
C SER A 6 0.14 11.32 7.28
N LEU A 7 0.18 10.06 6.86
CA LEU A 7 -0.51 8.95 7.52
C LEU A 7 0.12 8.70 8.90
N ASP A 8 -0.71 8.22 9.84
CA ASP A 8 -0.27 7.84 11.19
C ASP A 8 0.44 6.46 11.19
N VAL A 9 1.53 6.37 10.42
CA VAL A 9 2.41 5.21 10.30
C VAL A 9 3.84 5.70 10.51
N SER A 10 4.53 5.17 11.53
CA SER A 10 5.88 5.63 11.90
C SER A 10 6.99 4.98 11.08
N ASP A 11 6.73 3.84 10.44
CA ASP A 11 7.71 3.12 9.63
C ASP A 11 7.86 3.76 8.24
N SER A 12 8.92 4.57 8.09
CA SER A 12 9.28 5.19 6.81
C SER A 12 9.60 4.18 5.69
N ALA A 13 10.12 2.99 6.01
CA ALA A 13 10.39 1.96 5.02
C ALA A 13 9.08 1.36 4.50
N GLN A 14 8.10 1.18 5.37
CA GLN A 14 6.75 0.77 5.01
C GLN A 14 6.10 1.79 4.08
N ILE A 15 6.12 3.08 4.44
CA ILE A 15 5.51 4.12 3.61
C ILE A 15 6.22 4.22 2.25
N TYR A 16 7.55 4.13 2.24
CA TYR A 16 8.31 4.14 0.99
C TYR A 16 7.96 2.93 0.11
N ALA A 17 7.89 1.72 0.67
CA ALA A 17 7.45 0.53 -0.06
C ALA A 17 6.03 0.71 -0.61
N ALA A 18 5.11 1.26 0.19
CA ALA A 18 3.75 1.52 -0.26
C ALA A 18 3.66 2.55 -1.37
N PHE A 19 4.50 3.59 -1.34
CA PHE A 19 4.59 4.57 -2.40
C PHE A 19 5.08 3.96 -3.71
N LEU A 20 6.11 3.12 -3.67
CA LEU A 20 6.61 2.43 -4.87
C LEU A 20 5.56 1.51 -5.48
N VAL A 21 4.86 0.73 -4.66
CA VAL A 21 3.79 -0.15 -5.16
C VAL A 21 2.60 0.67 -5.68
N TYR A 22 2.25 1.78 -5.02
CA TYR A 22 1.21 2.68 -5.51
C TYR A 22 1.52 3.20 -6.93
N LEU A 23 2.76 3.63 -7.18
CA LEU A 23 3.19 4.06 -8.51
C LEU A 23 3.21 2.90 -9.52
N ASP A 24 3.65 1.70 -9.12
CA ASP A 24 3.60 0.52 -10.00
C ASP A 24 2.16 0.20 -10.43
N LEU A 25 1.21 0.20 -9.50
CA LEU A 25 -0.19 -0.10 -9.81
C LEU A 25 -0.84 1.01 -10.64
N LEU A 26 -0.63 2.28 -10.25
CA LEU A 26 -1.29 3.43 -10.90
C LEU A 26 -0.67 3.76 -12.25
N GLU A 27 0.65 3.83 -12.35
CA GLU A 27 1.36 4.31 -13.55
C GLU A 27 1.96 3.16 -14.36
N GLY A 28 2.60 2.19 -13.69
CA GLY A 28 3.26 1.07 -14.36
C GLY A 28 2.27 0.10 -15.01
N ARG A 29 1.21 -0.25 -14.27
CA ARG A 29 0.16 -1.19 -14.69
C ARG A 29 -1.12 -0.50 -15.15
N ASN A 30 -1.24 0.81 -14.92
CA ASN A 30 -2.40 1.62 -15.31
C ASN A 30 -3.74 1.05 -14.79
N TRP A 31 -3.77 0.69 -13.51
CA TRP A 31 -4.99 0.20 -12.86
C TRP A 31 -6.04 1.32 -12.76
N HIS A 32 -7.31 0.93 -12.91
CA HIS A 32 -8.44 1.85 -12.91
C HIS A 32 -8.55 2.68 -11.62
N GLU A 33 -8.38 2.06 -10.47
CA GLU A 33 -8.41 2.75 -9.18
C GLU A 33 -7.34 2.20 -8.25
N VAL A 34 -6.56 3.09 -7.62
CA VAL A 34 -5.64 2.75 -6.53
C VAL A 34 -5.79 3.81 -5.44
N LYS A 35 -6.23 3.39 -4.26
CA LYS A 35 -6.33 4.22 -3.05
C LYS A 35 -5.43 3.66 -1.97
N TYR A 36 -4.92 4.50 -1.09
CA TYR A 36 -4.11 4.07 0.04
C TYR A 36 -4.78 4.43 1.36
N VAL A 37 -4.56 3.60 2.38
CA VAL A 37 -5.06 3.80 3.74
C VAL A 37 -3.96 3.43 4.74
N GLY A 38 -3.75 4.29 5.74
CA GLY A 38 -2.89 3.98 6.88
C GLY A 38 -3.67 3.21 7.95
N LEU A 39 -3.08 2.13 8.44
CA LEU A 39 -3.56 1.31 9.55
C LEU A 39 -2.64 1.53 10.75
N ALA A 40 -2.94 2.55 11.55
CA ALA A 40 -2.09 2.97 12.67
C ALA A 40 -1.84 1.84 13.69
N GLU A 41 -2.87 1.04 14.00
CA GLU A 41 -2.75 -0.08 14.95
C GLU A 41 -1.73 -1.14 14.50
N LEU A 42 -1.56 -1.31 13.19
CA LEU A 42 -0.65 -2.29 12.60
C LEU A 42 0.67 -1.66 12.12
N GLN A 43 0.78 -0.33 12.12
CA GLN A 43 1.89 0.40 11.51
C GLN A 43 2.11 0.02 10.03
N LEU A 44 1.00 -0.14 9.29
CA LEU A 44 1.01 -0.53 7.87
C LEU A 44 0.21 0.46 7.02
N VAL A 45 0.55 0.54 5.75
CA VAL A 45 -0.26 1.15 4.69
C VAL A 45 -0.78 0.04 3.80
N CYS A 46 -2.08 0.06 3.52
CA CYS A 46 -2.73 -0.84 2.58
C CYS A 46 -3.17 -0.08 1.33
N LEU A 47 -3.14 -0.75 0.17
CA LEU A 47 -3.67 -0.22 -1.07
C LEU A 47 -4.96 -0.94 -1.42
N HIS A 48 -6.05 -0.19 -1.58
CA HIS A 48 -7.30 -0.67 -2.14
C HIS A 48 -7.27 -0.40 -3.63
N ALA A 49 -7.25 -1.46 -4.43
CA ALA A 49 -6.87 -1.35 -5.81
C ALA A 49 -7.81 -2.18 -6.70
N ARG A 50 -8.08 -1.68 -7.90
CA ARG A 50 -8.96 -2.30 -8.88
C ARG A 50 -8.34 -2.16 -10.26
N GLU A 51 -8.08 -3.28 -10.94
CA GLU A 51 -7.42 -3.28 -12.24
C GLU A 51 -8.31 -2.66 -13.32
N ARG A 52 -9.57 -3.11 -13.43
CA ARG A 52 -10.59 -2.56 -14.35
C ARG A 52 -11.84 -2.14 -13.59
N GLU A 53 -12.64 -1.25 -14.15
CA GLU A 53 -13.85 -0.72 -13.48
C GLU A 53 -14.80 -1.81 -12.95
N GLU A 54 -14.95 -2.90 -13.71
CA GLU A 54 -15.85 -4.02 -13.42
C GLU A 54 -15.27 -5.05 -12.44
N ASP A 55 -13.96 -4.98 -12.16
CA ASP A 55 -13.29 -5.97 -11.34
C ASP A 55 -13.64 -5.79 -9.85
N SER A 56 -13.52 -6.88 -9.10
CA SER A 56 -13.60 -6.82 -7.64
C SER A 56 -12.44 -6.02 -7.07
N GLN A 57 -12.70 -5.28 -6.00
CA GLN A 57 -11.64 -4.56 -5.28
C GLN A 57 -10.71 -5.55 -4.58
N LEU A 58 -9.40 -5.34 -4.74
CA LEU A 58 -8.34 -6.08 -4.08
C LEU A 58 -7.66 -5.23 -3.02
N VAL A 59 -7.05 -5.91 -2.04
CA VAL A 59 -6.20 -5.27 -1.03
C VAL A 59 -4.78 -5.74 -1.24
N VAL A 60 -3.87 -4.80 -1.41
CA VAL A 60 -2.43 -5.04 -1.50
C VAL A 60 -1.77 -4.50 -0.24
N VAL A 61 -0.92 -5.30 0.39
CA VAL A 61 -0.09 -4.89 1.54
C VAL A 61 1.36 -4.85 1.08
N PRO A 62 1.93 -3.65 0.84
CA PRO A 62 3.33 -3.49 0.47
C PRO A 62 4.24 -3.88 1.64
N VAL A 63 5.18 -4.79 1.40
CA VAL A 63 6.12 -5.31 2.41
C VAL A 63 7.55 -4.97 1.97
N PRO A 64 8.32 -4.21 2.76
CA PRO A 64 9.74 -4.01 2.48
C PRO A 64 10.49 -5.34 2.49
N VAL A 65 11.42 -5.53 1.54
CA VAL A 65 12.11 -6.83 1.32
C VAL A 65 12.88 -7.36 2.54
N HIS A 66 13.28 -6.48 3.47
CA HIS A 66 14.02 -6.85 4.67
C HIS A 66 13.12 -7.22 5.86
N ILE A 67 11.80 -7.11 5.71
CA ILE A 67 10.81 -7.44 6.76
C ILE A 67 10.36 -8.89 6.59
N SER A 68 10.22 -9.58 7.72
CA SER A 68 9.70 -10.95 7.78
C SER A 68 8.19 -10.94 7.98
N LEU A 69 7.49 -11.87 7.33
CA LEU A 69 6.07 -12.10 7.53
C LEU A 69 5.87 -13.29 8.47
N SER A 70 5.05 -13.12 9.49
CA SER A 70 4.62 -14.20 10.38
C SER A 70 3.10 -14.21 10.50
N HIS A 71 2.57 -15.37 10.87
CA HIS A 71 1.17 -15.53 11.28
C HIS A 71 1.00 -15.41 12.80
N GLU A 72 2.09 -15.15 13.52
CA GLU A 72 2.09 -15.03 14.98
C GLU A 72 1.50 -13.68 15.39
N ARG A 73 0.74 -13.68 16.49
CA ARG A 73 0.14 -12.49 17.09
C ARG A 73 1.14 -11.75 17.98
#